data_AF-A0A964Q6U6-F1
#
_entry.id   AF-A0A964Q6U6-F1
#
_cell.length_a   1.000
_cell.length_b   1.000
_cell.length_c   1.000
_cell.angle_alpha   90.00
_cell.angle_beta   90.00
_cell.angle_gamma   90.00
#
_symmetry.space_group_name_H-M   'P 1'
#
loop_
_entity.id
_entity.type
_entity.pdbx_description
1 polymer ?
#
loop_
_entity_poly.entity_id
_entity_poly.type
_entity_poly.pdbx_seq_one_letter_code
_entity_poly.pdbx_strand_id
1 'polypeptide(L)'
;MHSLALLTVAVLSLQPVQTESLTPLPVDLAPYQEVILKDEIQIGTIQVTRQTSAWNLPRGSTRYSREMQLRLTRFGNPVALRLVETEDRMPKGEIQSLGMRQYQGSRQLFNLQGTMTGDRMRVIIEGNREAVVPFNLQTYGPLGREFALAQRNWKIGDVCSFQAYLPVVNRVTPIQVMAKKAEGVLNSVLAVEMTPGKIVAGEQSLQLPTVTFFLDENQNILVTKTELEGIGEVLLVRNFRNGNSKSPLESFDIGKAALIPLNRKIPAAKSSLKVAYKIIPLNRGAQAPEVPQDFRQTIQTNAKGELTLEVRAFRTPGDIPASPPPRAEEMAPSKFLDWDQPSVRLLANNLAKREMDPWRKAVFLESLVRQRMTFDNQAQLASASEIAFRPRGDCRHAALLLSALLRVEEIPSRVVHGLIYVEKNGLPFMGFHMWTEAYVRGVWIPLDGTVGLGFVAADHVKISHHTYAGVESLAPMAAVQPFIGKIKMEVE
;
A
#
# COMPACT_ATOMS: atom_id res chain seq x y z
N MET A 1 43.42 46.16 2.63
CA MET A 1 42.64 45.63 3.76
C MET A 1 41.35 45.07 3.20
N HIS A 2 41.18 43.75 3.20
CA HIS A 2 39.94 42.97 3.37
C HIS A 2 40.33 41.51 3.14
N SER A 3 40.41 40.76 4.23
CA SER A 3 40.85 39.37 4.31
C SER A 3 39.69 38.46 3.91
N LEU A 4 39.85 37.65 2.85
CA LEU A 4 38.96 36.51 2.58
C LEU A 4 39.55 35.28 3.25
N ALA A 5 38.97 34.89 4.38
CA ALA A 5 39.23 33.60 5.02
C ALA A 5 38.52 32.51 4.21
N LEU A 6 39.29 31.63 3.55
CA LEU A 6 38.79 30.37 3.04
C LEU A 6 38.47 29.44 4.21
N LEU A 7 37.19 29.23 4.48
CA LEU A 7 36.72 28.11 5.31
C LEU A 7 36.76 26.85 4.44
N THR A 8 37.84 26.08 4.52
CA THR A 8 37.86 24.70 4.03
C THR A 8 36.93 23.85 4.89
N VAL A 9 35.72 23.59 4.40
CA VAL A 9 34.86 22.53 4.94
C VAL A 9 35.53 21.21 4.59
N ALA A 10 36.13 20.57 5.58
CA ALA A 10 36.56 19.18 5.47
C ALA A 10 35.30 18.33 5.24
N VAL A 11 35.10 17.91 3.99
CA VAL A 11 34.18 16.82 3.67
C VAL A 11 34.84 15.57 4.24
N LEU A 12 34.46 15.21 5.46
CA LEU A 12 34.65 13.86 5.98
C LEU A 12 33.89 12.94 5.04
N SER A 13 34.61 12.36 4.08
CA SER A 13 34.15 11.20 3.32
C SER A 13 33.88 10.10 4.35
N LEU A 14 32.61 9.93 4.72
CA LEU A 14 32.15 8.74 5.43
C LEU A 14 32.52 7.56 4.53
N GLN A 15 33.58 6.86 4.91
CA GLN A 15 33.85 5.53 4.36
C GLN A 15 32.57 4.70 4.56
N PRO A 16 32.12 3.92 3.57
CA PRO A 16 30.98 3.04 3.76
C PRO A 16 31.33 2.10 4.91
N VAL A 17 30.63 2.24 6.04
CA VAL A 17 30.71 1.27 7.14
C VAL A 17 30.40 -0.07 6.51
N GLN A 18 31.33 -1.03 6.59
CA GLN A 18 31.06 -2.41 6.19
C GLN A 18 29.94 -2.93 7.10
N THR A 19 28.72 -2.89 6.61
CA THR A 19 27.56 -3.42 7.31
C THR A 19 27.71 -4.93 7.40
N GLU A 20 27.82 -5.48 8.61
CA GLU A 20 27.86 -6.92 8.85
C GLU A 20 26.65 -7.59 8.17
N SER A 21 26.88 -8.66 7.40
CA SER A 21 25.79 -9.45 6.81
C SER A 21 25.43 -10.58 7.75
N LEU A 22 24.20 -10.57 8.24
CA LEU A 22 23.68 -11.52 9.21
C LEU A 22 23.02 -12.69 8.47
N THR A 23 23.50 -13.90 8.71
CA THR A 23 23.00 -15.12 8.05
C THR A 23 22.11 -15.94 8.98
N PRO A 24 21.07 -16.64 8.46
CA PRO A 24 20.20 -17.51 9.25
C PRO A 24 20.97 -18.54 10.07
N LEU A 25 20.68 -18.60 11.37
CA LEU A 25 21.10 -19.67 12.26
C LEU A 25 19.92 -20.59 12.60
N PRO A 26 20.18 -21.87 12.94
CA PRO A 26 19.15 -22.80 13.40
C PRO A 26 18.71 -22.43 14.82
N VAL A 27 17.92 -21.37 14.92
CA VAL A 27 17.30 -20.89 16.16
C VAL A 27 15.85 -21.36 16.17
N ASP A 28 15.36 -21.70 17.35
CA ASP A 28 13.97 -22.10 17.55
C ASP A 28 13.16 -20.88 18.02
N LEU A 29 12.05 -20.59 17.37
CA LEU A 29 11.14 -19.53 17.79
C LEU A 29 10.05 -20.10 18.70
N ALA A 30 10.02 -19.63 19.94
CA ALA A 30 8.94 -19.94 20.86
C ALA A 30 7.61 -19.38 20.35
N PRO A 31 6.49 -20.13 20.46
CA PRO A 31 5.16 -19.60 20.18
C PRO A 31 4.84 -18.38 21.06
N TYR A 32 4.14 -17.40 20.51
CA TYR A 32 3.72 -16.20 21.24
C TYR A 32 2.42 -15.62 20.70
N GLN A 33 1.82 -14.71 21.47
CA GLN A 33 0.67 -13.92 21.06
C GLN A 33 0.91 -12.44 21.33
N GLU A 34 0.37 -11.62 20.44
CA GLU A 34 0.42 -10.16 20.50
C GLU A 34 -0.97 -9.58 20.27
N VAL A 35 -1.25 -8.47 20.96
CA VAL A 35 -2.42 -7.63 20.72
C VAL A 35 -2.02 -6.47 19.82
N ILE A 36 -2.83 -6.17 18.81
CA ILE A 36 -2.62 -5.04 17.90
C ILE A 36 -3.43 -3.85 18.40
N LEU A 37 -2.75 -2.77 18.74
CA LEU A 37 -3.33 -1.52 19.22
C LEU A 37 -3.16 -0.41 18.17
N LYS A 38 -4.23 0.34 17.92
CA LYS A 38 -4.24 1.61 17.19
C LYS A 38 -4.84 2.67 18.09
N ASP A 39 -4.07 3.70 18.44
CA ASP A 39 -4.50 4.76 19.37
C ASP A 39 -5.16 4.21 20.64
N GLU A 40 -4.50 3.21 21.27
CA GLU A 40 -4.98 2.49 22.47
C GLU A 40 -6.22 1.59 22.26
N ILE A 41 -6.80 1.55 21.06
CA ILE A 41 -7.90 0.66 20.72
C ILE A 41 -7.34 -0.66 20.20
N GLN A 42 -7.78 -1.77 20.79
CA GLN A 42 -7.48 -3.11 20.25
C GLN A 42 -8.22 -3.33 18.93
N ILE A 43 -7.46 -3.50 17.86
CA ILE A 43 -7.97 -3.74 16.51
C ILE A 43 -7.72 -5.16 16.01
N GLY A 44 -6.97 -5.98 16.76
CA GLY A 44 -6.66 -7.34 16.34
C GLY A 44 -5.67 -8.08 17.22
N THR A 45 -5.20 -9.21 16.71
CA THR A 45 -4.21 -10.07 17.35
C THR A 45 -3.24 -10.64 16.32
N ILE A 46 -2.04 -10.99 16.77
CA ILE A 46 -1.11 -11.87 16.06
C ILE A 46 -0.85 -13.09 16.93
N GLN A 47 -0.80 -14.26 16.30
CA GLN A 47 -0.40 -15.50 16.92
C GLN A 47 0.71 -16.15 16.09
N VAL A 48 1.83 -16.47 16.73
CA VAL A 48 2.87 -17.31 16.15
C VAL A 48 2.80 -18.69 16.78
N THR A 49 2.68 -19.70 15.94
CA THR A 49 2.63 -21.11 16.33
C THR A 49 3.77 -21.89 15.73
N ARG A 50 4.10 -23.00 16.39
CA ARG A 50 5.12 -23.95 15.98
C ARG A 50 4.53 -25.35 15.98
N GLN A 51 4.74 -26.09 14.90
CA GLN A 51 4.35 -27.48 14.78
C GLN A 51 5.54 -28.32 14.31
N THR A 52 6.07 -29.16 15.21
CA THR A 52 7.16 -30.10 14.89
C THR A 52 6.58 -31.40 14.32
N SER A 53 7.21 -31.95 13.29
CA SER A 53 6.79 -33.18 12.60
C SER A 53 5.33 -33.13 12.12
N ALA A 54 4.97 -32.06 11.39
CA ALA A 54 3.70 -32.03 10.67
C ALA A 54 3.60 -33.24 9.73
N TRP A 55 2.41 -33.84 9.61
CA TRP A 55 2.19 -35.13 8.92
C TRP A 55 2.64 -35.15 7.45
N ASN A 56 2.73 -33.97 6.82
CA ASN A 56 3.12 -33.78 5.42
C ASN A 56 4.58 -33.32 5.25
N LEU A 57 5.40 -33.34 6.31
CA LEU A 57 6.80 -32.92 6.29
C LEU A 57 7.73 -34.06 6.72
N PRO A 58 9.01 -34.05 6.30
CA PRO A 58 10.01 -34.99 6.80
C PRO A 58 10.11 -34.96 8.33
N ARG A 59 10.37 -36.12 8.95
CA ARG A 59 10.49 -36.24 10.42
C ARG A 59 11.53 -35.26 10.96
N GLY A 60 11.18 -34.54 12.03
CA GLY A 60 12.04 -33.52 12.65
C GLY A 60 11.97 -32.13 11.98
N SER A 61 11.24 -31.99 10.87
CA SER A 61 10.95 -30.67 10.30
C SER A 61 9.99 -29.89 11.20
N THR A 62 10.06 -28.57 11.13
CA THR A 62 9.21 -27.67 11.92
C THR A 62 8.51 -26.68 11.01
N ARG A 63 7.18 -26.58 11.16
CA ARG A 63 6.36 -25.54 10.54
C ARG A 63 6.18 -24.40 11.54
N TYR A 64 6.50 -23.19 11.10
CA TYR A 64 6.12 -21.96 11.79
C TYR A 64 4.97 -21.30 11.04
N SER A 65 4.01 -20.76 11.79
CA SER A 65 2.88 -20.02 11.24
C SER A 65 2.68 -18.74 12.02
N ARG A 66 2.60 -17.61 11.33
CA ARG A 66 2.27 -16.30 11.86
C ARG A 66 0.92 -15.88 11.32
N GLU A 67 -0.08 -15.82 12.19
CA GLU A 67 -1.44 -15.45 11.84
C GLU A 67 -1.82 -14.11 12.46
N MET A 68 -2.16 -13.14 11.62
CA MET A 68 -2.70 -11.84 12.01
C MET A 68 -4.20 -11.81 11.73
N GLN A 69 -4.98 -11.40 12.73
CA GLN A 69 -6.42 -11.20 12.62
C GLN A 69 -6.77 -9.77 13.01
N LEU A 70 -7.50 -9.05 12.15
CA LEU A 70 -7.96 -7.69 12.38
C LEU A 70 -9.49 -7.62 12.35
N ARG A 71 -10.06 -6.83 13.25
CA ARG A 71 -11.48 -6.50 13.32
C ARG A 71 -11.64 -4.98 13.29
N LEU A 72 -12.07 -4.48 12.15
CA LEU A 72 -12.15 -3.06 11.84
C LEU A 72 -13.56 -2.70 11.39
N THR A 73 -13.83 -1.41 11.21
CA THR A 73 -14.98 -0.96 10.45
C THR A 73 -14.55 -0.09 9.27
N ARG A 74 -15.39 0.00 8.24
CA ARG A 74 -15.24 0.93 7.14
C ARG A 74 -16.55 1.66 6.93
N PHE A 75 -16.56 2.94 7.32
CA PHE A 75 -17.77 3.76 7.37
C PHE A 75 -18.90 3.06 8.15
N GLY A 76 -18.58 2.56 9.34
CA GLY A 76 -19.49 1.84 10.24
C GLY A 76 -19.73 0.37 9.89
N ASN A 77 -19.28 -0.12 8.73
CA ASN A 77 -19.50 -1.50 8.32
C ASN A 77 -18.36 -2.42 8.80
N PRO A 78 -18.64 -3.58 9.42
CA PRO A 78 -17.58 -4.49 9.88
C PRO A 78 -16.70 -5.00 8.74
N VAL A 79 -15.39 -5.01 8.96
CA VAL A 79 -14.39 -5.60 8.07
C VAL A 79 -13.47 -6.48 8.90
N ALA A 80 -13.45 -7.78 8.61
CA ALA A 80 -12.54 -8.74 9.20
C ALA A 80 -11.45 -9.09 8.18
N LEU A 81 -10.18 -8.86 8.53
CA LEU A 81 -9.04 -9.24 7.70
C LEU A 81 -8.21 -10.30 8.41
N ARG A 82 -7.68 -11.25 7.65
CA ARG A 82 -6.81 -12.29 8.19
C ARG A 82 -5.66 -12.54 7.24
N LEU A 83 -4.44 -12.57 7.78
CA LEU A 83 -3.22 -12.83 7.04
C LEU A 83 -2.49 -13.99 7.74
N VAL A 84 -2.12 -15.01 6.98
CA VAL A 84 -1.37 -16.17 7.48
C VAL A 84 -0.10 -16.30 6.67
N GLU A 85 1.05 -16.21 7.33
CA GLU A 85 2.37 -16.47 6.77
C GLU A 85 2.91 -17.77 7.35
N THR A 86 3.53 -18.60 6.51
CA THR A 86 4.06 -19.89 6.94
C THR A 86 5.47 -20.11 6.40
N GLU A 87 6.30 -20.82 7.17
CA GLU A 87 7.57 -21.37 6.69
C GLU A 87 7.82 -22.76 7.28
N ASP A 88 8.17 -23.70 6.40
CA ASP A 88 8.52 -25.06 6.74
C ASP A 88 10.04 -25.19 6.71
N ARG A 89 10.63 -25.57 7.84
CA ARG A 89 12.07 -25.74 8.00
C ARG A 89 12.43 -27.20 8.18
N MET A 90 13.45 -27.62 7.45
CA MET A 90 14.11 -28.92 7.63
C MET A 90 14.80 -28.98 9.00
N PRO A 91 15.16 -30.17 9.51
CA PRO A 91 15.81 -30.32 10.82
C PRO A 91 17.08 -29.48 11.03
N LYS A 92 17.80 -29.15 9.95
CA LYS A 92 19.00 -28.30 9.97
C LYS A 92 18.71 -26.79 9.94
N GLY A 93 17.44 -26.39 9.91
CA GLY A 93 16.98 -24.99 9.90
C GLY A 93 16.76 -24.39 8.50
N GLU A 94 17.15 -25.10 7.45
CA GLU A 94 16.94 -24.71 6.04
C GLU A 94 15.45 -24.63 5.72
N ILE A 95 15.03 -23.59 5.00
CA ILE A 95 13.64 -23.43 4.57
C ILE A 95 13.39 -24.35 3.37
N GLN A 96 12.36 -25.20 3.46
CA GLN A 96 11.92 -26.06 2.38
C GLN A 96 10.76 -25.44 1.60
N SER A 97 9.82 -24.85 2.32
CA SER A 97 8.62 -24.22 1.74
C SER A 97 8.22 -23.00 2.56
N LEU A 98 7.47 -22.09 1.93
CA LEU A 98 6.88 -20.94 2.59
C LEU A 98 5.54 -20.57 1.93
N GLY A 99 4.78 -19.69 2.57
CA GLY A 99 3.52 -19.25 1.98
C GLY A 99 2.92 -18.04 2.66
N MET A 100 1.92 -17.46 1.97
CA MET A 100 1.10 -16.36 2.44
C MET A 100 -0.34 -16.58 1.97
N ARG A 101 -1.30 -16.44 2.89
CA ARG A 101 -2.74 -16.47 2.57
C ARG A 101 -3.41 -15.27 3.19
N GLN A 102 -4.21 -14.56 2.41
CA GLN A 102 -4.99 -13.41 2.88
C GLN A 102 -6.47 -13.67 2.71
N TYR A 103 -7.26 -13.23 3.69
CA TYR A 103 -8.71 -13.38 3.71
C TYR A 103 -9.39 -12.07 4.09
N GLN A 104 -10.60 -11.89 3.57
CA GLN A 104 -11.56 -10.91 4.08
C GLN A 104 -12.86 -11.65 4.42
N GLY A 105 -13.21 -11.66 5.71
CA GLY A 105 -14.21 -12.58 6.23
C GLY A 105 -13.81 -14.04 5.97
N SER A 106 -14.71 -14.83 5.38
CA SER A 106 -14.46 -16.25 5.02
C SER A 106 -13.80 -16.45 3.65
N ARG A 107 -13.77 -15.43 2.78
CA ARG A 107 -13.22 -15.54 1.42
C ARG A 107 -11.70 -15.36 1.44
N GLN A 108 -11.00 -16.27 0.77
CA GLN A 108 -9.58 -16.13 0.47
C GLN A 108 -9.40 -15.13 -0.68
N LEU A 109 -8.67 -14.05 -0.41
CA LEU A 109 -8.36 -13.00 -1.38
C LEU A 109 -7.05 -13.27 -2.13
N PHE A 110 -6.12 -13.97 -1.49
CA PHE A 110 -4.79 -14.21 -2.04
C PHE A 110 -4.20 -15.49 -1.47
N ASN A 111 -3.45 -16.21 -2.30
CA ASN A 111 -2.66 -17.36 -1.90
C ASN A 111 -1.35 -17.37 -2.67
N LEU A 112 -0.25 -17.53 -1.95
CA LEU A 112 1.08 -17.68 -2.47
C LEU A 112 1.75 -18.85 -1.76
N GLN A 113 2.36 -19.74 -2.54
CA GLN A 113 3.10 -20.90 -2.04
C GLN A 113 4.47 -20.96 -2.71
N GLY A 114 5.53 -20.94 -1.92
CA GLY A 114 6.90 -21.06 -2.37
C GLY A 114 7.47 -22.42 -2.01
N THR A 115 8.20 -23.04 -2.92
CA THR A 115 8.97 -24.27 -2.68
C THR A 115 10.41 -24.05 -3.13
N MET A 116 11.36 -24.38 -2.27
CA MET A 116 12.78 -24.21 -2.57
C MET A 116 13.27 -25.30 -3.53
N THR A 117 14.09 -24.91 -4.50
CA THR A 117 14.73 -25.79 -5.48
C THR A 117 16.13 -25.25 -5.78
N GLY A 118 17.14 -25.75 -5.06
CA GLY A 118 18.50 -25.24 -5.14
C GLY A 118 18.62 -23.82 -4.57
N ASP A 119 19.15 -22.89 -5.35
CA ASP A 119 19.34 -21.47 -5.03
C ASP A 119 18.15 -20.58 -5.48
N ARG A 120 17.03 -21.21 -5.81
CA ARG A 120 15.82 -20.56 -6.30
C ARG A 120 14.59 -21.07 -5.56
N MET A 121 13.58 -20.23 -5.51
CA MET A 121 12.25 -20.57 -5.05
C MET A 121 11.27 -20.55 -6.23
N ARG A 122 10.58 -21.67 -6.44
CA ARG A 122 9.41 -21.73 -7.31
C ARG A 122 8.20 -21.25 -6.52
N VAL A 123 7.50 -20.23 -7.03
CA VAL A 123 6.35 -19.61 -6.37
C VAL A 123 5.10 -19.84 -7.21
N ILE A 124 4.08 -20.44 -6.62
CA ILE A 124 2.74 -20.56 -7.19
C ILE A 124 1.83 -19.50 -6.56
N ILE A 125 1.24 -18.66 -7.39
CA ILE A 125 0.35 -17.56 -7.02
C ILE A 125 -1.06 -17.90 -7.50
N GLU A 126 -2.02 -17.87 -6.59
CA GLU A 126 -3.45 -18.15 -6.85
C GLU A 126 -3.72 -19.51 -7.54
N GLY A 127 -2.78 -20.44 -7.41
CA GLY A 127 -2.91 -21.83 -7.86
C GLY A 127 -2.61 -22.07 -9.34
N ASN A 128 -2.45 -21.03 -10.15
CA ASN A 128 -2.30 -21.16 -11.61
C ASN A 128 -1.14 -20.36 -12.20
N ARG A 129 -0.56 -19.41 -11.46
CA ARG A 129 0.54 -18.57 -11.95
C ARG A 129 1.83 -18.92 -11.26
N GLU A 130 2.91 -18.92 -12.03
CA GLU A 130 4.22 -19.33 -11.56
C GLU A 130 5.23 -18.18 -11.68
N ALA A 131 6.05 -18.02 -10.66
CA ALA A 131 7.20 -17.13 -10.66
C ALA A 131 8.42 -17.86 -10.08
N VAL A 132 9.62 -17.40 -10.45
CA VAL A 132 10.88 -17.88 -9.89
C VAL A 132 11.56 -16.72 -9.20
N VAL A 133 11.88 -16.90 -7.92
CA VAL A 133 12.52 -15.89 -7.08
C VAL A 133 13.90 -16.40 -6.65
N PRO A 134 14.98 -15.61 -6.78
CA PRO A 134 16.27 -15.98 -6.20
C PRO A 134 16.15 -16.18 -4.69
N PHE A 135 16.58 -17.33 -4.17
CA PHE A 135 16.49 -17.64 -2.74
C PHE A 135 17.64 -18.58 -2.37
N ASN A 136 18.67 -18.06 -1.72
CA ASN A 136 19.81 -18.85 -1.28
C ASN A 136 19.71 -19.21 0.20
N LEU A 137 20.62 -20.05 0.69
CA LEU A 137 20.65 -20.51 2.08
C LEU A 137 20.89 -19.39 3.12
N GLN A 138 21.32 -18.21 2.68
CA GLN A 138 21.50 -17.03 3.54
C GLN A 138 20.25 -16.13 3.59
N THR A 139 19.19 -16.49 2.88
CA THR A 139 17.94 -15.72 2.87
C THR A 139 16.99 -16.20 3.96
N TYR A 140 16.50 -15.26 4.78
CA TYR A 140 15.43 -15.53 5.73
C TYR A 140 14.06 -15.63 5.04
N GLY A 141 13.17 -16.43 5.62
CA GLY A 141 11.77 -16.53 5.23
C GLY A 141 10.90 -15.38 5.72
N PRO A 142 9.56 -15.52 5.64
CA PRO A 142 8.62 -14.49 6.05
C PRO A 142 8.74 -14.08 7.53
N LEU A 143 9.14 -15.01 8.42
CA LEU A 143 9.38 -14.73 9.84
C LEU A 143 10.84 -14.29 10.12
N GLY A 144 11.55 -13.87 9.07
CA GLY A 144 12.97 -13.59 9.13
C GLY A 144 13.40 -12.55 10.16
N ARG A 145 12.54 -11.55 10.41
CA ARG A 145 12.81 -10.52 11.42
C ARG A 145 12.83 -11.10 12.83
N GLU A 146 11.87 -11.97 13.13
CA GLU A 146 11.76 -12.66 14.41
C GLU A 146 12.97 -13.58 14.63
N PHE A 147 13.37 -14.38 13.63
CA PHE A 147 14.57 -15.22 13.72
C PHE A 147 15.85 -14.37 13.85
N ALA A 148 15.95 -13.28 13.11
CA ALA A 148 17.11 -12.40 13.17
C ALA A 148 17.26 -11.75 14.55
N LEU A 149 16.15 -11.40 15.20
CA LEU A 149 16.16 -10.91 16.59
C LEU A 149 16.59 -12.00 17.56
N ALA A 150 16.03 -13.19 17.46
CA ALA A 150 16.23 -14.27 18.43
C ALA A 150 17.65 -14.86 18.43
N GLN A 151 18.43 -14.67 17.37
CA GLN A 151 19.71 -15.37 17.21
C GLN A 151 20.91 -14.72 17.92
N ARG A 152 20.77 -13.48 18.41
CA ARG A 152 21.85 -12.79 19.11
C ARG A 152 21.33 -11.77 20.11
N ASN A 153 22.18 -11.41 21.06
CA ASN A 153 21.92 -10.32 21.98
C ASN A 153 22.28 -8.99 21.32
N TRP A 154 21.29 -8.11 21.16
CA TRP A 154 21.46 -6.80 20.53
C TRP A 154 21.96 -5.77 21.52
N LYS A 155 22.80 -4.85 21.04
CA LYS A 155 23.36 -3.73 21.81
C LYS A 155 23.16 -2.42 21.05
N ILE A 156 23.09 -1.32 21.80
CA ILE A 156 23.05 0.02 21.21
C ILE A 156 24.29 0.22 20.34
N GLY A 157 24.07 0.66 19.10
CA GLY A 157 25.11 0.85 18.09
C GLY A 157 25.29 -0.32 17.13
N ASP A 158 24.66 -1.48 17.37
CA ASP A 158 24.73 -2.59 16.41
C ASP A 158 24.05 -2.19 15.09
N VAL A 159 24.78 -2.38 13.99
CA VAL A 159 24.31 -2.15 12.63
C VAL A 159 24.67 -3.36 11.78
N CYS A 160 23.67 -3.93 11.11
CA CYS A 160 23.87 -5.06 10.21
C CYS A 160 22.79 -5.08 9.12
N SER A 161 22.87 -6.04 8.21
CA SER A 161 21.83 -6.27 7.22
C SER A 161 21.63 -7.76 6.97
N PHE A 162 20.45 -8.16 6.52
CA PHE A 162 20.18 -9.53 6.08
C PHE A 162 19.20 -9.55 4.91
N GLN A 163 19.19 -10.64 4.15
CA GLN A 163 18.22 -10.83 3.07
C GLN A 163 16.97 -11.52 3.62
N ALA A 164 15.79 -11.00 3.31
CA ALA A 164 14.53 -11.65 3.68
C ALA A 164 13.57 -11.68 2.49
N TYR A 165 12.91 -12.82 2.31
CA TYR A 165 11.79 -12.90 1.38
C TYR A 165 10.54 -12.28 2.01
N LEU A 166 9.95 -11.30 1.32
CA LEU A 166 8.74 -10.61 1.75
C LEU A 166 7.58 -11.03 0.84
N PRO A 167 6.65 -11.90 1.31
CA PRO A 167 5.57 -12.43 0.47
C PRO A 167 4.65 -11.35 -0.12
N VAL A 168 4.42 -10.26 0.60
CA VAL A 168 3.55 -9.14 0.19
C VAL A 168 4.00 -8.48 -1.13
N VAL A 169 5.29 -8.54 -1.45
CA VAL A 169 5.89 -8.04 -2.70
C VAL A 169 6.50 -9.17 -3.54
N ASN A 170 6.34 -10.43 -3.12
CA ASN A 170 6.92 -11.62 -3.77
C ASN A 170 8.40 -11.44 -4.16
N ARG A 171 9.22 -10.90 -3.24
CA ARG A 171 10.61 -10.54 -3.54
C ARG A 171 11.53 -10.69 -2.33
N VAL A 172 12.77 -11.10 -2.59
CA VAL A 172 13.86 -11.00 -1.60
C VAL A 172 14.36 -9.57 -1.54
N THR A 173 14.36 -9.00 -0.34
CA THR A 173 14.72 -7.61 -0.08
C THR A 173 15.75 -7.54 1.05
N PRO A 174 16.80 -6.71 0.93
CA PRO A 174 17.71 -6.47 2.05
C PRO A 174 16.95 -5.74 3.17
N ILE A 175 17.11 -6.21 4.39
CA ILE A 175 16.62 -5.58 5.61
C ILE A 175 17.82 -4.93 6.30
N GLN A 176 17.81 -3.61 6.42
CA GLN A 176 18.80 -2.86 7.19
C GLN A 176 18.38 -2.86 8.66
N VAL A 177 19.32 -3.11 9.56
CA VAL A 177 19.07 -3.18 11.00
C VAL A 177 19.92 -2.16 11.73
N MET A 178 19.29 -1.44 12.66
CA MET A 178 19.95 -0.49 13.55
C MET A 178 19.41 -0.64 14.96
N ALA A 179 20.29 -0.94 15.90
CA ALA A 179 19.96 -0.98 17.32
C ALA A 179 20.35 0.36 17.98
N LYS A 180 19.39 1.02 18.62
CA LYS A 180 19.57 2.33 19.22
C LYS A 180 18.81 2.45 20.54
N LYS A 181 19.09 3.52 21.28
CA LYS A 181 18.28 3.90 22.43
C LYS A 181 16.90 4.36 21.93
N ALA A 182 15.83 3.84 22.50
CA ALA A 182 14.49 4.32 22.19
C ALA A 182 14.35 5.81 22.52
N GLU A 183 13.39 6.48 21.88
CA GLU A 183 13.08 7.89 22.14
C GLU A 183 11.78 8.01 22.96
N GLY A 184 11.59 9.17 23.59
CA GLY A 184 10.37 9.46 24.36
C GLY A 184 10.25 8.67 25.67
N VAL A 185 9.03 8.21 25.98
CA VAL A 185 8.68 7.55 27.25
C VAL A 185 9.42 6.22 27.45
N LEU A 186 9.86 5.58 26.37
CA LEU A 186 10.59 4.32 26.40
C LEU A 186 12.12 4.50 26.39
N ASN A 187 12.64 5.70 26.65
CA ASN A 187 14.06 6.01 26.40
C ASN A 187 15.07 5.13 27.17
N SER A 188 14.66 4.36 28.18
CA SER A 188 15.51 3.39 28.87
C SER A 188 15.59 2.02 28.17
N VAL A 189 14.86 1.82 27.07
CA VAL A 189 14.68 0.53 26.39
C VAL A 189 15.49 0.47 25.09
N LEU A 190 16.00 -0.71 24.75
CA LEU A 190 16.67 -0.95 23.48
C LEU A 190 15.64 -1.02 22.34
N ALA A 191 15.85 -0.23 21.28
CA ALA A 191 15.06 -0.27 20.06
C ALA A 191 15.87 -0.85 18.91
N VAL A 192 15.39 -1.93 18.29
CA VAL A 192 15.98 -2.50 17.07
C VAL A 192 15.06 -2.17 15.89
N GLU A 193 15.51 -1.27 15.02
CA GLU A 193 14.80 -0.87 13.81
C GLU A 193 15.23 -1.75 12.63
N MET A 194 14.25 -2.29 11.93
CA MET A 194 14.42 -3.12 10.74
C MET A 194 13.71 -2.48 9.56
N THR A 195 14.48 -1.95 8.62
CA THR A 195 13.99 -1.19 7.46
C THR A 195 14.22 -1.99 6.17
N PRO A 196 13.15 -2.39 5.45
CA PRO A 196 13.31 -2.98 4.13
C PRO A 196 13.93 -1.98 3.14
N GLY A 197 14.81 -2.47 2.27
CA GLY A 197 15.34 -1.67 1.16
C GLY A 197 14.23 -1.18 0.23
N LYS A 198 14.42 0.03 -0.31
CA LYS A 198 13.52 0.62 -1.30
C LYS A 198 13.45 -0.26 -2.54
N ILE A 199 12.25 -0.64 -2.94
CA ILE A 199 12.00 -1.44 -4.15
C ILE A 199 11.79 -0.48 -5.30
N VAL A 200 12.55 -0.61 -6.38
CA VAL A 200 12.43 0.20 -7.60
C VAL A 200 12.06 -0.70 -8.77
N ALA A 201 11.03 -0.31 -9.52
CA ALA A 201 10.54 -0.99 -10.72
C ALA A 201 10.17 0.07 -11.78
N GLY A 202 11.08 0.31 -12.73
CA GLY A 202 10.94 1.41 -13.68
C GLY A 202 10.95 2.77 -12.99
N GLU A 203 9.97 3.61 -13.30
CA GLU A 203 9.77 4.94 -12.68
C GLU A 203 9.08 4.87 -11.31
N GLN A 204 8.64 3.68 -10.89
CA GLN A 204 7.95 3.49 -9.63
C GLN A 204 8.91 3.03 -8.54
N SER A 205 8.65 3.50 -7.34
CA SER A 205 9.35 3.00 -6.16
C SER A 205 8.40 2.79 -4.99
N LEU A 206 8.68 1.76 -4.21
CA LEU A 206 7.92 1.37 -3.03
C LEU A 206 8.87 1.26 -1.84
N GLN A 207 8.57 2.00 -0.78
CA GLN A 207 9.23 1.86 0.50
C GLN A 207 8.28 1.15 1.47
N LEU A 208 8.62 -0.06 1.88
CA LEU A 208 7.88 -0.77 2.92
C LEU A 208 8.22 -0.18 4.30
N PRO A 209 7.30 -0.24 5.27
CA PRO A 209 7.47 0.41 6.57
C PRO A 209 8.63 -0.20 7.38
N THR A 210 9.34 0.65 8.13
CA THR A 210 10.27 0.21 9.18
C THR A 210 9.48 -0.44 10.30
N VAL A 211 9.99 -1.57 10.79
CA VAL A 211 9.48 -2.24 12.00
C VAL A 211 10.47 -1.98 13.13
N THR A 212 9.98 -1.50 14.28
CA THR A 212 10.81 -1.24 15.46
C THR A 212 10.44 -2.18 16.58
N PHE A 213 11.40 -2.94 17.08
CA PHE A 213 11.21 -3.85 18.21
C PHE A 213 11.80 -3.23 19.47
N PHE A 214 11.01 -3.13 20.52
CA PHE A 214 11.42 -2.66 21.84
C PHE A 214 11.70 -3.86 22.73
N LEU A 215 12.95 -3.99 23.18
CA LEU A 215 13.47 -5.15 23.91
C LEU A 215 13.77 -4.79 25.36
N ASP A 216 13.38 -5.65 26.30
CA ASP A 216 13.81 -5.54 27.69
C ASP A 216 15.30 -5.90 27.88
N GLU A 217 15.79 -5.77 29.11
CA GLU A 217 17.17 -6.13 29.48
C GLU A 217 17.53 -7.61 29.24
N ASN A 218 16.51 -8.49 29.15
CA ASN A 218 16.64 -9.91 28.87
C ASN A 218 16.46 -10.24 27.38
N GLN A 219 16.42 -9.23 26.49
CA GLN A 219 16.19 -9.37 25.05
C GLN A 219 14.79 -9.90 24.68
N ASN A 220 13.82 -9.84 25.59
CA ASN A 220 12.44 -10.15 25.27
C ASN A 220 11.78 -8.96 24.57
N ILE A 221 11.06 -9.24 23.49
CA ILE A 221 10.26 -8.24 22.79
C ILE A 221 9.06 -7.86 23.68
N LEU A 222 8.98 -6.61 24.09
CA LEU A 222 7.87 -6.05 24.85
C LEU A 222 6.79 -5.50 23.91
N VAL A 223 7.23 -4.63 23.00
CA VAL A 223 6.37 -3.91 22.06
C VAL A 223 7.04 -3.91 20.70
N THR A 224 6.25 -4.05 19.64
CA THR A 224 6.67 -3.79 18.27
C THR A 224 5.88 -2.61 17.72
N LYS A 225 6.54 -1.65 17.08
CA LYS A 225 5.92 -0.54 16.36
C LYS A 225 6.12 -0.73 14.86
N THR A 226 5.03 -0.62 14.10
CA THR A 226 5.05 -0.74 12.63
C THR A 226 3.88 0.05 12.04
N GLU A 227 3.85 0.20 10.72
CA GLU A 227 2.66 0.64 10.00
C GLU A 227 1.96 -0.54 9.33
N LEU A 228 0.62 -0.51 9.33
CA LEU A 228 -0.23 -1.37 8.52
C LEU A 228 -0.91 -0.55 7.41
N GLU A 229 -0.96 -1.13 6.21
CA GLU A 229 -1.57 -0.51 5.03
C GLU A 229 -3.02 -0.10 5.30
N GLY A 230 -3.36 1.17 5.08
CA GLY A 230 -4.71 1.71 5.27
C GLY A 230 -5.15 1.88 6.73
N ILE A 231 -4.30 1.58 7.71
CA ILE A 231 -4.56 1.75 9.15
C ILE A 231 -3.61 2.79 9.76
N GLY A 232 -2.36 2.82 9.28
CA GLY A 232 -1.31 3.68 9.82
C GLY A 232 -0.46 2.98 10.87
N GLU A 233 0.16 3.77 11.73
CA GLU A 233 1.00 3.27 12.83
C GLU A 233 0.18 2.43 13.82
N VAL A 234 0.73 1.28 14.22
CA VAL A 234 0.16 0.38 15.22
C VAL A 234 1.25 -0.09 16.19
N LEU A 235 0.82 -0.47 17.38
CA LEU A 235 1.66 -1.14 18.38
C LEU A 235 1.22 -2.59 18.53
N LEU A 236 2.18 -3.52 18.55
CA LEU A 236 1.98 -4.93 18.84
C LEU A 236 2.53 -5.19 20.24
N VAL A 237 1.67 -5.52 21.19
CA VAL A 237 2.09 -5.73 22.59
C VAL A 237 2.11 -7.22 22.88
N ARG A 238 3.30 -7.75 23.21
CA ARG A 238 3.49 -9.17 23.48
C ARG A 238 3.10 -9.53 24.90
N ASN A 239 2.48 -10.70 25.07
CA ASN A 239 2.03 -11.20 26.38
C ASN A 239 1.14 -10.19 27.16
N PHE A 240 0.31 -9.44 26.43
CA PHE A 240 -0.62 -8.47 27.00
C PHE A 240 -1.56 -9.15 28.01
N ARG A 241 -1.36 -8.87 29.31
CA ARG A 241 -2.34 -9.20 30.36
C ARG A 241 -3.39 -8.09 30.33
N ASN A 242 -4.66 -8.46 30.12
CA ASN A 242 -5.80 -7.52 30.06
C ASN A 242 -5.79 -6.53 31.24
N GLY A 243 -5.19 -5.38 31.03
CA GLY A 243 -5.23 -4.24 31.94
C GLY A 243 -5.79 -3.06 31.16
N ASN A 244 -7.06 -2.74 31.41
CA ASN A 244 -7.75 -1.53 30.93
C ASN A 244 -7.65 -1.20 29.43
N SER A 245 -7.51 -2.18 28.53
CA SER A 245 -7.93 -1.93 27.13
C SER A 245 -9.43 -1.64 27.17
N LYS A 246 -9.85 -0.50 26.61
CA LYS A 246 -11.28 -0.23 26.43
C LYS A 246 -11.91 -1.42 25.69
N SER A 247 -13.07 -1.87 26.17
CA SER A 247 -13.85 -2.94 25.54
C SER A 247 -14.06 -2.64 24.05
N PRO A 248 -14.21 -3.64 23.15
CA PRO A 248 -14.32 -3.50 21.68
C PRO A 248 -15.53 -2.70 21.16
N LEU A 249 -16.21 -1.91 21.99
CA LEU A 249 -17.41 -1.15 21.66
C LEU A 249 -17.15 -0.04 20.63
N GLU A 250 -15.90 0.44 20.51
CA GLU A 250 -15.46 1.33 19.43
C GLU A 250 -14.50 0.58 18.50
N SER A 251 -14.98 0.13 17.34
CA SER A 251 -14.12 -0.41 16.30
C SER A 251 -13.44 0.72 15.55
N PHE A 252 -12.11 0.63 15.36
CA PHE A 252 -11.37 1.57 14.53
C PHE A 252 -11.92 1.58 13.10
N ASP A 253 -12.39 2.74 12.66
CA ASP A 253 -13.00 2.92 11.34
C ASP A 253 -11.94 3.40 10.34
N ILE A 254 -11.41 2.47 9.54
CA ILE A 254 -10.40 2.77 8.52
C ILE A 254 -10.92 3.72 7.43
N GLY A 255 -12.24 3.76 7.20
CA GLY A 255 -12.84 4.68 6.25
C GLY A 255 -12.83 6.13 6.76
N LYS A 256 -13.11 6.32 8.06
CA LYS A 256 -13.05 7.64 8.71
C LYS A 256 -11.60 8.09 8.92
N ALA A 257 -10.71 7.19 9.32
CA ALA A 257 -9.30 7.51 9.57
C ALA A 257 -8.55 7.97 8.30
N ALA A 258 -9.02 7.56 7.12
CA ALA A 258 -8.49 8.01 5.83
C ALA A 258 -8.97 9.40 5.39
N LEU A 259 -9.85 10.06 6.16
CA LEU A 259 -10.32 11.41 5.88
C LEU A 259 -9.31 12.44 6.39
N ILE A 260 -8.96 13.39 5.53
CA ILE A 260 -8.06 14.48 5.82
C ILE A 260 -8.90 15.74 6.04
N PRO A 261 -8.92 16.31 7.27
CA PRO A 261 -9.73 17.48 7.56
C PRO A 261 -9.36 18.68 6.68
N LEU A 262 -10.37 19.44 6.27
CA LEU A 262 -10.21 20.75 5.63
C LEU A 262 -10.62 21.87 6.59
N ASN A 263 -9.98 23.03 6.46
CA ASN A 263 -10.32 24.25 7.21
C ASN A 263 -11.67 24.87 6.78
N ARG A 264 -12.13 24.64 5.55
CA ARG A 264 -13.37 25.20 4.99
C ARG A 264 -13.95 24.33 3.87
N LYS A 265 -15.23 24.55 3.56
CA LYS A 265 -15.92 23.92 2.43
C LYS A 265 -15.39 24.47 1.10
N ILE A 266 -15.43 23.66 0.05
CA ILE A 266 -15.17 24.10 -1.33
C ILE A 266 -16.52 24.43 -1.99
N PRO A 267 -16.80 25.71 -2.29
CA PRO A 267 -18.04 26.08 -2.96
C PRO A 267 -18.17 25.37 -4.30
N ALA A 268 -19.32 24.74 -4.54
CA ALA A 268 -19.58 24.00 -5.77
C ALA A 268 -18.46 23.03 -6.16
N ALA A 269 -17.89 22.29 -5.18
CA ALA A 269 -16.72 21.42 -5.34
C ALA A 269 -16.72 20.60 -6.65
N LYS A 270 -17.83 19.91 -6.95
CA LYS A 270 -18.00 19.04 -8.13
C LYS A 270 -18.06 19.77 -9.47
N SER A 271 -18.10 21.10 -9.49
CA SER A 271 -18.04 21.92 -10.70
C SER A 271 -16.96 22.99 -10.65
N SER A 272 -16.15 23.01 -9.58
CA SER A 272 -15.02 23.92 -9.42
C SER A 272 -13.99 23.70 -10.52
N LEU A 273 -13.50 24.79 -11.11
CA LEU A 273 -12.50 24.76 -12.18
C LEU A 273 -11.08 24.99 -11.67
N LYS A 274 -10.94 25.54 -10.46
CA LYS A 274 -9.67 25.82 -9.81
C LYS A 274 -9.85 25.78 -8.29
N VAL A 275 -8.93 25.10 -7.60
CA VAL A 275 -8.81 25.10 -6.13
C VAL A 275 -7.34 25.14 -5.78
N ALA A 276 -6.98 25.95 -4.78
CA ALA A 276 -5.65 25.96 -4.17
C ALA A 276 -5.70 25.26 -2.81
N TYR A 277 -4.80 24.30 -2.62
CA TYR A 277 -4.65 23.53 -1.40
C TYR A 277 -3.29 23.79 -0.78
N LYS A 278 -3.26 23.91 0.54
CA LYS A 278 -2.02 23.86 1.31
C LYS A 278 -1.93 22.53 2.06
N ILE A 279 -0.92 21.74 1.74
CA ILE A 279 -0.61 20.45 2.36
C ILE A 279 0.45 20.66 3.43
N ILE A 280 0.11 20.30 4.68
CA ILE A 280 0.95 20.57 5.84
C ILE A 280 1.21 19.27 6.60
N PRO A 281 2.48 18.85 6.75
CA PRO A 281 2.86 17.71 7.59
C PRO A 281 2.45 17.91 9.05
N LEU A 282 1.96 16.86 9.69
CA LEU A 282 1.63 16.90 11.12
C LEU A 282 2.89 16.77 11.99
N ASN A 283 3.90 16.04 11.51
CA ASN A 283 5.15 15.86 12.24
C ASN A 283 6.10 17.04 12.01
N ARG A 284 6.61 17.61 13.11
CA ARG A 284 7.54 18.74 13.06
C ARG A 284 8.83 18.35 12.32
N GLY A 285 9.21 19.12 11.31
CA GLY A 285 10.40 18.88 10.50
C GLY A 285 10.22 17.84 9.39
N ALA A 286 9.05 17.21 9.26
CA ALA A 286 8.73 16.37 8.11
C ALA A 286 8.43 17.22 6.87
N GLN A 287 8.64 16.63 5.69
CA GLN A 287 8.24 17.23 4.41
C GLN A 287 6.84 16.76 4.03
N ALA A 288 6.10 17.60 3.31
CA ALA A 288 4.85 17.19 2.67
C ALA A 288 5.10 16.02 1.72
N PRO A 289 4.19 15.03 1.69
CA PRO A 289 4.25 13.97 0.69
C PRO A 289 4.33 14.53 -0.72
N GLU A 290 5.10 13.89 -1.58
CA GLU A 290 5.18 14.25 -2.99
C GLU A 290 3.83 14.01 -3.68
N VAL A 291 3.45 14.96 -4.54
CA VAL A 291 2.33 14.85 -5.47
C VAL A 291 2.86 15.13 -6.88
N PRO A 292 2.31 14.50 -7.93
CA PRO A 292 2.77 14.69 -9.29
C PRO A 292 2.39 16.09 -9.80
N GLN A 293 3.31 16.70 -10.56
CA GLN A 293 3.03 17.86 -11.39
C GLN A 293 2.55 17.39 -12.76
N ASP A 294 1.44 17.94 -13.22
CA ASP A 294 0.93 17.75 -14.59
C ASP A 294 0.12 18.97 -15.03
N PHE A 295 -0.58 18.88 -16.16
CA PHE A 295 -1.37 19.98 -16.69
C PHE A 295 -2.53 20.41 -15.77
N ARG A 296 -2.94 19.58 -14.79
CA ARG A 296 -3.93 19.92 -13.77
C ARG A 296 -3.30 20.40 -12.48
N GLN A 297 -2.11 19.93 -12.13
CA GLN A 297 -1.50 20.14 -10.82
C GLN A 297 -0.19 20.88 -10.91
N THR A 298 -0.13 22.06 -10.28
CA THR A 298 1.12 22.82 -10.12
C THR A 298 1.46 22.97 -8.64
N ILE A 299 2.74 22.86 -8.33
CA ILE A 299 3.21 22.76 -6.94
C ILE A 299 4.24 23.85 -6.66
N GLN A 300 4.13 24.45 -5.48
CA GLN A 300 5.15 25.30 -4.89
C GLN A 300 5.44 24.82 -3.47
N THR A 301 6.71 24.53 -3.17
CA THR A 301 7.15 24.08 -1.84
C THR A 301 7.86 25.20 -1.13
N ASN A 302 7.57 25.40 0.15
CA ASN A 302 8.25 26.42 0.95
C ASN A 302 9.37 25.82 1.84
N ALA A 303 10.22 26.68 2.41
CA ALA A 303 11.34 26.27 3.25
C ALA A 303 10.94 25.53 4.55
N LYS A 304 9.65 25.53 4.92
CA LYS A 304 9.12 24.82 6.09
C LYS A 304 8.65 23.40 5.76
N GLY A 305 8.79 22.97 4.50
CA GLY A 305 8.31 21.65 4.04
C GLY A 305 6.81 21.59 3.78
N GLU A 306 6.12 22.74 3.76
CA GLU A 306 4.71 22.83 3.34
C GLU A 306 4.62 22.96 1.82
N LEU A 307 3.52 22.46 1.26
CA LEU A 307 3.31 22.39 -0.19
C LEU A 307 2.01 23.10 -0.55
N THR A 308 2.08 24.12 -1.40
CA THR A 308 0.90 24.74 -2.04
C THR A 308 0.67 24.06 -3.40
N LEU A 309 -0.52 23.51 -3.58
CA LEU A 309 -0.97 22.75 -4.74
C LEU A 309 -2.15 23.48 -5.38
N GLU A 310 -1.96 24.00 -6.59
CA GLU A 310 -3.06 24.49 -7.41
C GLU A 310 -3.55 23.37 -8.34
N VAL A 311 -4.84 23.05 -8.24
CA VAL A 311 -5.53 22.08 -9.08
C VAL A 311 -6.47 22.79 -10.04
N ARG A 312 -6.42 22.43 -11.32
CA ARG A 312 -7.31 22.94 -12.38
C ARG A 312 -8.11 21.81 -13.00
N ALA A 313 -9.33 22.13 -13.43
CA ALA A 313 -10.18 21.22 -14.19
C ALA A 313 -10.44 21.71 -15.61
N PHE A 314 -10.63 20.75 -16.51
CA PHE A 314 -10.90 20.95 -17.92
C PHE A 314 -12.14 20.14 -18.29
N ARG A 315 -13.04 20.73 -19.08
CA ARG A 315 -14.31 20.08 -19.46
C ARG A 315 -14.19 19.25 -20.73
N THR A 316 -13.23 19.58 -21.58
CA THR A 316 -13.02 18.90 -22.86
C THR A 316 -11.55 18.65 -23.12
N PRO A 317 -11.21 17.62 -23.93
CA PRO A 317 -9.82 17.36 -24.33
C PRO A 317 -9.15 18.54 -25.06
N GLY A 318 -9.91 19.38 -25.76
CA GLY A 318 -9.37 20.48 -26.57
C GLY A 318 -8.76 21.60 -25.74
N ASP A 319 -9.08 21.66 -24.44
CA ASP A 319 -8.56 22.67 -23.50
C ASP A 319 -7.26 22.22 -22.81
N ILE A 320 -6.83 20.98 -23.06
CA ILE A 320 -5.72 20.34 -22.35
C ILE A 320 -4.45 20.37 -23.24
N PRO A 321 -3.27 20.71 -22.68
CA PRO A 321 -2.01 20.58 -23.39
C PRO A 321 -1.70 19.13 -23.81
N ALA A 322 -1.07 18.95 -24.97
CA ALA A 322 -0.68 17.64 -25.48
C ALA A 322 0.11 16.83 -24.45
N SER A 323 -0.22 15.55 -24.33
CA SER A 323 0.46 14.60 -23.46
C SER A 323 1.38 13.68 -24.27
N PRO A 324 2.44 13.13 -23.63
CA PRO A 324 3.22 12.06 -24.24
C PRO A 324 2.31 10.90 -24.69
N PRO A 325 2.67 10.21 -25.79
CA PRO A 325 1.90 9.06 -26.26
C PRO A 325 1.83 7.96 -25.19
N PRO A 326 0.75 7.16 -25.17
CA PRO A 326 0.58 6.08 -24.22
C PRO A 326 1.60 4.97 -24.46
N ARG A 327 1.99 4.29 -23.38
CA ARG A 327 2.87 3.12 -23.43
C ARG A 327 2.03 1.85 -23.67
N ALA A 328 2.67 0.76 -24.08
CA ALA A 328 1.97 -0.51 -24.34
C ALA A 328 1.23 -1.05 -23.10
N GLU A 329 1.78 -0.80 -21.91
CA GLU A 329 1.21 -1.23 -20.62
C GLU A 329 -0.15 -0.57 -20.31
N GLU A 330 -0.44 0.60 -20.87
CA GLU A 330 -1.73 1.31 -20.76
C GLU A 330 -2.87 0.58 -21.49
N MET A 331 -2.53 -0.42 -22.30
CA MET A 331 -3.47 -1.31 -23.00
C MET A 331 -3.35 -2.77 -22.56
N ALA A 332 -2.30 -3.14 -21.82
CA ALA A 332 -2.04 -4.54 -21.47
C ALA A 332 -3.12 -5.10 -20.50
N PRO A 333 -3.57 -6.35 -20.68
CA PRO A 333 -4.40 -7.01 -19.68
C PRO A 333 -3.60 -7.27 -18.39
N SER A 334 -4.31 -7.35 -17.26
CA SER A 334 -3.72 -7.67 -15.96
C SER A 334 -4.71 -8.39 -15.05
N LYS A 335 -4.27 -8.83 -13.87
CA LYS A 335 -5.12 -9.46 -12.85
C LYS A 335 -6.38 -8.66 -12.53
N PHE A 336 -6.27 -7.34 -12.40
CA PHE A 336 -7.38 -6.47 -12.02
C PHE A 336 -8.07 -5.81 -13.23
N LEU A 337 -7.37 -5.71 -14.36
CA LEU A 337 -7.87 -5.15 -15.63
C LEU A 337 -7.81 -6.23 -16.72
N ASP A 338 -8.55 -7.32 -16.51
CA ASP A 338 -8.74 -8.44 -17.42
C ASP A 338 -9.77 -8.08 -18.51
N TRP A 339 -9.52 -6.97 -19.20
CA TRP A 339 -10.46 -6.32 -20.11
C TRP A 339 -10.81 -7.17 -21.34
N ASP A 340 -9.94 -8.12 -21.68
CA ASP A 340 -10.09 -9.02 -22.81
C ASP A 340 -11.10 -10.16 -22.55
N GLN A 341 -11.57 -10.31 -21.29
CA GLN A 341 -12.56 -11.31 -20.91
C GLN A 341 -13.95 -11.07 -21.51
N PRO A 342 -14.72 -12.13 -21.80
CA PRO A 342 -16.04 -12.01 -22.44
C PRO A 342 -17.04 -11.11 -21.72
N SER A 343 -17.08 -11.12 -20.37
CA SER A 343 -18.04 -10.30 -19.61
C SER A 343 -17.80 -8.80 -19.77
N VAL A 344 -16.53 -8.37 -19.83
CA VAL A 344 -16.17 -6.95 -20.05
C VAL A 344 -16.51 -6.55 -21.47
N ARG A 345 -16.12 -7.38 -22.46
CA ARG A 345 -16.44 -7.13 -23.88
C ARG A 345 -17.94 -7.06 -24.14
N LEU A 346 -18.74 -7.93 -23.52
CA LEU A 346 -20.20 -7.92 -23.64
C LEU A 346 -20.81 -6.64 -23.07
N LEU A 347 -20.29 -6.13 -21.96
CA LEU A 347 -20.76 -4.87 -21.37
C LEU A 347 -20.44 -3.66 -22.28
N ALA A 348 -19.29 -3.67 -22.94
CA ALA A 348 -18.89 -2.64 -23.92
C ALA A 348 -19.66 -2.73 -25.25
N ASN A 349 -20.09 -3.93 -25.67
CA ASN A 349 -20.63 -4.22 -27.02
C ASN A 349 -21.82 -3.35 -27.47
N ASN A 350 -22.52 -2.68 -26.54
CA ASN A 350 -23.56 -1.70 -26.89
C ASN A 350 -23.01 -0.43 -27.59
N LEU A 351 -21.69 -0.19 -27.55
CA LEU A 351 -21.02 0.94 -28.19
C LEU A 351 -20.59 0.70 -29.63
N ALA A 352 -20.18 -0.52 -29.98
CA ALA A 352 -19.72 -0.86 -31.33
C ALA A 352 -20.76 -0.56 -32.43
N LYS A 353 -22.04 -0.46 -32.06
CA LYS A 353 -23.15 -0.12 -32.97
C LYS A 353 -23.39 1.39 -33.14
N ARG A 354 -22.60 2.24 -32.48
CA ARG A 354 -22.76 3.69 -32.50
C ARG A 354 -21.51 4.33 -33.09
N GLU A 355 -21.66 5.05 -34.21
CA GLU A 355 -20.59 5.92 -34.72
C GLU A 355 -20.39 7.08 -33.74
N MET A 356 -19.42 6.91 -32.84
CA MET A 356 -19.04 7.88 -31.82
C MET A 356 -17.55 8.12 -31.91
N ASP A 357 -17.15 9.39 -31.84
CA ASP A 357 -15.74 9.72 -31.71
C ASP A 357 -15.19 9.26 -30.33
N PRO A 358 -13.87 9.05 -30.19
CA PRO A 358 -13.29 8.46 -28.97
C PRO A 358 -13.63 9.22 -27.69
N TRP A 359 -13.81 10.55 -27.73
CA TRP A 359 -14.19 11.31 -26.55
C TRP A 359 -15.63 11.01 -26.12
N ARG A 360 -16.58 11.00 -27.06
CA ARG A 360 -17.97 10.63 -26.78
C ARG A 360 -18.10 9.20 -26.28
N LYS A 361 -17.29 8.26 -26.80
CA LYS A 361 -17.21 6.89 -26.28
C LYS A 361 -16.76 6.88 -24.81
N ALA A 362 -15.68 7.59 -24.48
CA ALA A 362 -15.14 7.64 -23.13
C ALA A 362 -16.14 8.20 -22.11
N VAL A 363 -16.81 9.31 -22.44
CA VAL A 363 -17.86 9.91 -21.58
C VAL A 363 -19.07 9.00 -21.45
N PHE A 364 -19.47 8.33 -22.53
CA PHE A 364 -20.56 7.34 -22.46
C PHE A 364 -20.21 6.18 -21.53
N LEU A 365 -19.00 5.64 -21.63
CA LEU A 365 -18.53 4.56 -20.77
C LEU A 365 -18.49 4.97 -19.29
N GLU A 366 -18.02 6.17 -18.99
CA GLU A 366 -18.06 6.72 -17.63
C GLU A 366 -19.50 6.75 -17.09
N SER A 367 -20.44 7.28 -17.87
CA SER A 367 -21.87 7.29 -17.51
C SER A 367 -22.43 5.87 -17.36
N LEU A 368 -22.04 4.93 -18.24
CA LEU A 368 -22.48 3.54 -18.17
C LEU A 368 -22.04 2.89 -16.86
N VAL A 369 -20.77 3.06 -16.47
CA VAL A 369 -20.26 2.58 -15.19
C VAL A 369 -21.05 3.17 -14.04
N ARG A 370 -21.27 4.49 -14.04
CA ARG A 370 -22.04 5.17 -13.01
C ARG A 370 -23.46 4.61 -12.85
N GLN A 371 -24.11 4.28 -13.96
CA GLN A 371 -25.47 3.75 -13.98
C GLN A 371 -25.55 2.28 -13.56
N ARG A 372 -24.54 1.47 -13.91
CA ARG A 372 -24.51 0.04 -13.61
C ARG A 372 -24.10 -0.26 -12.17
N MET A 373 -23.18 0.53 -11.62
CA MET A 373 -22.61 0.27 -10.30
C MET A 373 -23.62 0.46 -9.17
N THR A 374 -23.75 -0.56 -8.33
CA THR A 374 -24.36 -0.48 -7.01
C THR A 374 -23.27 -0.19 -5.99
N PHE A 375 -23.29 1.01 -5.38
CA PHE A 375 -22.21 1.43 -4.49
C PHE A 375 -22.23 0.70 -3.14
N ASP A 376 -21.13 0.01 -2.83
CA ASP A 376 -20.96 -0.78 -1.61
C ASP A 376 -19.50 -0.77 -1.13
N ASN A 377 -19.25 -0.14 0.00
CA ASN A 377 -17.92 -0.05 0.61
C ASN A 377 -17.43 -1.37 1.24
N GLN A 378 -18.32 -2.35 1.41
CA GLN A 378 -18.00 -3.69 1.92
C GLN A 378 -17.53 -4.65 0.83
N ALA A 379 -17.76 -4.29 -0.45
CA ALA A 379 -17.40 -5.15 -1.56
C ALA A 379 -15.89 -5.46 -1.54
N GLN A 380 -15.61 -6.75 -1.69
CA GLN A 380 -14.26 -7.26 -1.82
C GLN A 380 -13.74 -6.87 -3.19
N LEU A 381 -12.48 -6.48 -3.27
CA LEU A 381 -11.89 -6.12 -4.56
C LEU A 381 -11.95 -7.34 -5.50
N ALA A 382 -12.30 -7.07 -6.75
CA ALA A 382 -12.55 -8.05 -7.79
C ALA A 382 -11.90 -7.61 -9.10
N SER A 383 -11.71 -8.53 -10.05
CA SER A 383 -11.24 -8.18 -11.39
C SER A 383 -12.31 -7.42 -12.19
N ALA A 384 -11.92 -6.73 -13.26
CA ALA A 384 -12.88 -6.00 -14.11
C ALA A 384 -13.96 -6.94 -14.67
N SER A 385 -13.62 -8.18 -15.01
CA SER A 385 -14.58 -9.18 -15.51
C SER A 385 -15.59 -9.65 -14.45
N GLU A 386 -15.15 -9.82 -13.19
CA GLU A 386 -16.04 -10.08 -12.05
C GLU A 386 -16.96 -8.88 -11.77
N ILE A 387 -16.43 -7.66 -11.85
CA ILE A 387 -17.21 -6.42 -11.65
C ILE A 387 -18.23 -6.24 -12.79
N ALA A 388 -17.84 -6.49 -14.04
CA ALA A 388 -18.75 -6.41 -15.19
C ALA A 388 -19.92 -7.40 -15.05
N PHE A 389 -19.66 -8.60 -14.52
CA PHE A 389 -20.69 -9.59 -14.25
C PHE A 389 -21.59 -9.21 -13.06
N ARG A 390 -21.01 -8.67 -11.98
CA ARG A 390 -21.73 -8.21 -10.78
C ARG A 390 -21.30 -6.78 -10.41
N PRO A 391 -21.92 -5.73 -10.98
CA PRO A 391 -21.51 -4.33 -10.81
C PRO A 391 -21.83 -3.80 -9.41
N ARG A 392 -21.05 -4.20 -8.40
CA ARG A 392 -21.21 -3.81 -7.01
C ARG A 392 -19.85 -3.53 -6.40
N GLY A 393 -19.71 -2.37 -5.77
CA GLY A 393 -18.50 -1.98 -5.05
C GLY A 393 -18.33 -0.48 -4.91
N ASP A 394 -17.12 -0.02 -4.62
CA ASP A 394 -16.81 1.39 -4.37
C ASP A 394 -16.02 2.01 -5.53
N CYS A 395 -15.37 3.16 -5.28
CA CYS A 395 -14.55 3.87 -6.27
C CYS A 395 -13.47 3.00 -6.91
N ARG A 396 -12.93 2.02 -6.17
CA ARG A 396 -11.93 1.07 -6.67
C ARG A 396 -12.51 0.24 -7.82
N HIS A 397 -13.73 -0.25 -7.64
CA HIS A 397 -14.42 -1.08 -8.61
C HIS A 397 -14.87 -0.27 -9.84
N ALA A 398 -15.37 0.95 -9.61
CA ALA A 398 -15.77 1.85 -10.70
C ALA A 398 -14.57 2.26 -11.56
N ALA A 399 -13.43 2.58 -10.95
CA ALA A 399 -12.21 2.95 -11.67
C ALA A 399 -11.62 1.76 -12.47
N LEU A 400 -11.58 0.55 -11.87
CA LEU A 400 -11.12 -0.64 -12.58
C LEU A 400 -12.04 -0.99 -13.76
N LEU A 401 -13.36 -0.96 -13.56
CA LEU A 401 -14.32 -1.26 -14.62
C LEU A 401 -14.27 -0.22 -15.75
N LEU A 402 -14.21 1.07 -15.43
CA LEU A 402 -14.11 2.13 -16.44
C LEU A 402 -12.83 1.99 -17.26
N SER A 403 -11.69 1.79 -16.58
CA SER A 403 -10.40 1.57 -17.23
C SER A 403 -10.44 0.38 -18.20
N ALA A 404 -11.03 -0.75 -17.79
CA ALA A 404 -11.14 -1.93 -18.63
C ALA A 404 -12.06 -1.70 -19.84
N LEU A 405 -13.22 -1.05 -19.66
CA LEU A 405 -14.15 -0.75 -20.75
C LEU A 405 -13.53 0.19 -21.78
N LEU A 406 -12.73 1.17 -21.36
CA LEU A 406 -11.99 2.05 -22.27
C LEU A 406 -11.02 1.25 -23.15
N ARG A 407 -10.29 0.30 -22.58
CA ARG A 407 -9.34 -0.56 -23.32
C ARG A 407 -10.04 -1.47 -24.33
N VAL A 408 -11.26 -1.94 -24.03
CA VAL A 408 -12.08 -2.70 -25.01
C VAL A 408 -12.38 -1.85 -26.25
N GLU A 409 -12.61 -0.54 -26.07
CA GLU A 409 -12.87 0.41 -27.15
C GLU A 409 -11.60 1.03 -27.74
N GLU A 410 -10.44 0.39 -27.52
CA GLU A 410 -9.12 0.82 -28.02
C GLU A 410 -8.68 2.21 -27.50
N ILE A 411 -9.18 2.61 -26.32
CA ILE A 411 -8.79 3.84 -25.64
C ILE A 411 -7.81 3.49 -24.51
N PRO A 412 -6.52 3.85 -24.61
CA PRO A 412 -5.55 3.61 -23.55
C PRO A 412 -5.96 4.27 -22.24
N SER A 413 -5.75 3.58 -21.14
CA SER A 413 -6.26 4.01 -19.83
C SER A 413 -5.36 3.62 -18.67
N ARG A 414 -5.36 4.46 -17.64
CA ARG A 414 -4.71 4.22 -16.35
C ARG A 414 -5.62 4.55 -15.20
N VAL A 415 -5.41 3.85 -14.10
CA VAL A 415 -6.15 4.07 -12.86
C VAL A 415 -5.39 5.07 -12.01
N VAL A 416 -6.08 6.10 -11.54
CA VAL A 416 -5.52 7.16 -10.70
C VAL A 416 -5.88 6.91 -9.25
N HIS A 417 -4.92 7.09 -8.36
CA HIS A 417 -5.11 7.12 -6.91
C HIS A 417 -4.95 8.55 -6.43
N GLY A 418 -5.89 9.01 -5.61
CA GLY A 418 -5.87 10.39 -5.16
C GLY A 418 -6.86 10.66 -4.05
N LEU A 419 -7.25 11.92 -3.94
CA LEU A 419 -8.17 12.43 -2.94
C LEU A 419 -9.30 13.19 -3.63
N ILE A 420 -10.52 13.12 -3.07
CA ILE A 420 -11.64 13.97 -3.46
C ILE A 420 -12.22 14.72 -2.27
N TYR A 421 -12.83 15.86 -2.55
CA TYR A 421 -13.65 16.54 -1.55
C TYR A 421 -14.87 15.70 -1.18
N VAL A 422 -15.09 15.51 0.13
CA VAL A 422 -16.28 14.90 0.69
C VAL A 422 -16.79 15.69 1.88
N GLU A 423 -18.12 15.72 2.05
CA GLU A 423 -18.74 16.26 3.26
C GLU A 423 -19.29 15.11 4.11
N LYS A 424 -18.97 15.13 5.41
CA LYS A 424 -19.47 14.15 6.39
C LYS A 424 -19.95 14.91 7.62
N ASN A 425 -21.21 14.70 8.01
CA ASN A 425 -21.85 15.39 9.14
C ASN A 425 -21.69 16.92 9.07
N GLY A 426 -21.78 17.49 7.86
CA GLY A 426 -21.63 18.92 7.61
C GLY A 426 -20.20 19.46 7.60
N LEU A 427 -19.19 18.61 7.90
CA LEU A 427 -17.78 18.98 7.93
C LEU A 427 -17.06 18.60 6.62
N PRO A 428 -16.12 19.43 6.13
CA PRO A 428 -15.39 19.19 4.89
C PRO A 428 -14.12 18.36 5.11
N PHE A 429 -13.89 17.41 4.21
CA PHE A 429 -12.70 16.56 4.20
C PHE A 429 -12.21 16.33 2.77
N MET A 430 -10.94 15.94 2.65
CA MET A 430 -10.45 15.19 1.50
C MET A 430 -10.45 13.70 1.86
N GLY A 431 -11.02 12.85 1.01
CA GLY A 431 -11.07 11.40 1.21
C GLY A 431 -10.37 10.67 0.09
N PHE A 432 -9.71 9.55 0.42
CA PHE A 432 -9.13 8.66 -0.59
C PHE A 432 -10.14 8.27 -1.67
N HIS A 433 -9.68 8.31 -2.93
CA HIS A 433 -10.49 7.98 -4.09
C HIS A 433 -9.67 7.38 -5.22
N MET A 434 -10.37 6.67 -6.11
CA MET A 434 -9.81 6.15 -7.35
C MET A 434 -10.70 6.54 -8.52
N TRP A 435 -10.07 6.97 -9.63
CA TRP A 435 -10.74 7.27 -10.89
C TRP A 435 -9.88 6.81 -12.07
N THR A 436 -10.24 7.19 -13.30
CA THR A 436 -9.57 6.73 -14.52
C THR A 436 -9.10 7.91 -15.36
N GLU A 437 -7.91 7.83 -15.93
CA GLU A 437 -7.47 8.72 -17.01
C GLU A 437 -7.52 7.95 -18.33
N ALA A 438 -8.10 8.58 -19.36
CA ALA A 438 -8.21 8.05 -20.71
C ALA A 438 -7.33 8.86 -21.67
N TYR A 439 -6.61 8.20 -22.58
CA TYR A 439 -5.85 8.88 -23.62
C TYR A 439 -6.72 9.13 -24.85
N VAL A 440 -7.17 10.37 -25.02
CA VAL A 440 -8.09 10.77 -26.09
C VAL A 440 -7.56 12.01 -26.78
N ARG A 441 -7.48 11.99 -28.11
CA ARG A 441 -7.05 13.15 -28.93
C ARG A 441 -5.71 13.74 -28.48
N GLY A 442 -4.75 12.89 -28.12
CA GLY A 442 -3.40 13.31 -27.75
C GLY A 442 -3.23 13.73 -26.28
N VAL A 443 -4.25 13.60 -25.43
CA VAL A 443 -4.20 14.04 -24.02
C VAL A 443 -4.71 12.97 -23.07
N TRP A 444 -4.14 12.93 -21.86
CA TRP A 444 -4.72 12.18 -20.74
C TRP A 444 -5.83 13.00 -20.10
N ILE A 445 -7.08 12.59 -20.24
CA ILE A 445 -8.23 13.26 -19.62
C ILE A 445 -8.82 12.41 -18.48
N PRO A 446 -9.00 12.96 -17.27
CA PRO A 446 -9.60 12.23 -16.16
C PRO A 446 -11.12 12.13 -16.29
N LEU A 447 -11.63 10.94 -15.99
CA LEU A 447 -13.05 10.55 -15.91
C LEU A 447 -13.27 9.76 -14.63
N ASP A 448 -14.43 9.93 -14.01
CA ASP A 448 -14.78 9.28 -12.76
C ASP A 448 -16.14 8.58 -12.84
N GLY A 449 -16.09 7.26 -13.01
CA GLY A 449 -17.26 6.37 -13.04
C GLY A 449 -18.10 6.37 -11.77
N THR A 450 -17.67 7.02 -10.69
CA THR A 450 -18.48 7.22 -9.48
C THR A 450 -19.41 8.42 -9.54
N VAL A 451 -19.15 9.37 -10.44
CA VAL A 451 -19.99 10.57 -10.62
C VAL A 451 -20.57 10.70 -12.02
N GLY A 452 -19.85 10.27 -13.07
CA GLY A 452 -20.37 10.26 -14.45
C GLY A 452 -20.63 11.65 -15.04
N LEU A 453 -19.74 12.61 -14.81
CA LEU A 453 -19.96 14.02 -15.18
C LEU A 453 -19.33 14.41 -16.53
N GLY A 454 -18.60 13.51 -17.18
CA GLY A 454 -17.86 13.78 -18.41
C GLY A 454 -16.60 14.61 -18.20
N PHE A 455 -16.23 14.89 -16.95
CA PHE A 455 -14.98 15.52 -16.53
C PHE A 455 -14.81 15.35 -15.03
N VAL A 456 -13.60 15.63 -14.56
CA VAL A 456 -13.27 15.66 -13.14
C VAL A 456 -12.97 17.10 -12.70
N ALA A 457 -13.67 17.59 -11.67
CA ALA A 457 -13.52 18.95 -11.15
C ALA A 457 -12.22 19.14 -10.34
N ALA A 458 -11.94 20.38 -9.94
CA ALA A 458 -10.70 20.72 -9.23
C ALA A 458 -10.69 20.24 -7.77
N ASP A 459 -11.76 19.57 -7.33
CA ASP A 459 -11.86 18.88 -6.06
C ASP A 459 -11.15 17.51 -6.03
N HIS A 460 -10.61 17.04 -7.16
CA HIS A 460 -9.82 15.82 -7.27
C HIS A 460 -8.32 16.13 -7.31
N VAL A 461 -7.60 15.63 -6.30
CA VAL A 461 -6.15 15.74 -6.15
C VAL A 461 -5.51 14.40 -6.46
N LYS A 462 -4.70 14.33 -7.52
CA LYS A 462 -3.94 13.15 -7.94
C LYS A 462 -2.70 12.97 -7.09
N ILE A 463 -2.48 11.73 -6.63
CA ILE A 463 -1.28 11.30 -5.88
C ILE A 463 -0.41 10.38 -6.75
N SER A 464 -1.02 9.42 -7.43
CA SER A 464 -0.31 8.50 -8.31
C SER A 464 -1.23 7.97 -9.40
N HIS A 465 -0.67 7.31 -10.40
CA HIS A 465 -1.45 6.52 -11.34
C HIS A 465 -0.73 5.21 -11.66
N HIS A 466 -1.49 4.23 -12.14
CA HIS A 466 -0.96 2.90 -12.41
C HIS A 466 -1.71 2.22 -13.56
N THR A 467 -0.97 1.52 -14.44
CA THR A 467 -1.54 0.74 -15.56
C THR A 467 -2.12 -0.61 -15.12
N TYR A 468 -1.68 -1.08 -13.95
CA TYR A 468 -1.90 -2.38 -13.31
C TYR A 468 -1.29 -3.58 -14.06
N ALA A 469 -0.54 -3.34 -15.14
CA ALA A 469 0.26 -4.37 -15.80
C ALA A 469 1.28 -4.96 -14.82
N GLY A 470 1.36 -6.29 -14.76
CA GLY A 470 2.29 -7.02 -13.86
C GLY A 470 2.03 -6.85 -12.35
N VAL A 471 0.91 -6.24 -11.95
CA VAL A 471 0.56 -6.04 -10.53
C VAL A 471 -0.25 -7.19 -9.99
N GLU A 472 0.22 -7.71 -8.85
CA GLU A 472 -0.35 -8.89 -8.21
C GLU A 472 -1.11 -8.62 -6.91
N SER A 473 -0.86 -7.45 -6.32
CA SER A 473 -1.37 -7.04 -5.02
C SER A 473 -1.92 -5.61 -5.07
N LEU A 474 -2.32 -5.08 -3.91
CA LEU A 474 -2.78 -3.69 -3.77
C LEU A 474 -1.63 -2.68 -3.67
N ALA A 475 -0.37 -3.11 -3.86
CA ALA A 475 0.80 -2.26 -3.71
C ALA A 475 0.72 -0.89 -4.42
N PRO A 476 0.10 -0.72 -5.62
CA PRO A 476 -0.06 0.60 -6.21
C PRO A 476 -0.83 1.60 -5.34
N MET A 477 -1.73 1.14 -4.47
CA MET A 477 -2.49 1.99 -3.56
C MET A 477 -1.63 2.51 -2.40
N ALA A 478 -0.46 1.91 -2.11
CA ALA A 478 0.41 2.34 -1.02
C ALA A 478 0.91 3.79 -1.17
N ALA A 479 0.87 4.36 -2.38
CA ALA A 479 1.25 5.74 -2.64
C ALA A 479 0.43 6.77 -1.85
N VAL A 480 -0.78 6.43 -1.39
CA VAL A 480 -1.62 7.33 -0.57
C VAL A 480 -1.32 7.25 0.93
N GLN A 481 -0.58 6.23 1.36
CA GLN A 481 -0.23 6.00 2.77
C GLN A 481 0.50 7.19 3.42
N PRO A 482 1.39 7.94 2.74
CA PRO A 482 2.01 9.14 3.31
C PRO A 482 1.03 10.27 3.64
N PHE A 483 -0.21 10.23 3.13
CA PHE A 483 -1.23 11.26 3.38
C PHE A 483 -2.14 10.90 4.57
N ILE A 484 -2.45 9.60 4.74
CA ILE A 484 -3.38 9.13 5.76
C ILE A 484 -2.82 9.36 7.17
N GLY A 485 -3.51 10.20 7.96
CA GLY A 485 -3.13 10.48 9.36
C GLY A 485 -1.80 11.23 9.54
N LYS A 486 -1.17 11.70 8.45
CA LYS A 486 0.18 12.29 8.46
C LYS A 486 0.21 13.75 8.01
N ILE A 487 -0.86 14.22 7.39
CA ILE A 487 -1.00 15.60 6.93
C ILE A 487 -2.32 16.22 7.37
N LYS A 488 -2.37 17.56 7.36
CA LYS A 488 -3.61 18.33 7.23
C LYS A 488 -3.63 19.03 5.88
N MET A 489 -4.84 19.35 5.40
CA MET A 489 -5.03 20.13 4.19
C MET A 489 -5.85 21.38 4.49
N GLU A 490 -5.49 22.49 3.88
CA GLU A 490 -6.23 23.75 3.97
C GLU A 490 -6.59 24.21 2.55
N VAL A 491 -7.82 24.70 2.35
CA VAL A 491 -8.23 25.41 1.15
C VAL A 491 -7.91 26.89 1.34
N GLU A 492 -7.22 27.48 0.37
CA GLU A 492 -6.83 28.90 0.38
C GLU A 492 -7.97 29.83 -0.06
#